data_AF-A0A945HBM9-F1
#
_entry.id   AF-A0A945HBM9-F1
#
_cell.length_a   1.000
_cell.length_b   1.000
_cell.length_c   1.000
_cell.angle_alpha   90.00
_cell.angle_beta   90.00
_cell.angle_gamma   90.00
#
_symmetry.space_group_name_H-M   'P 1'
#
loop_
_entity.id
_entity.type
_entity.pdbx_description
1 polymer ?
#
loop_
_entity_poly.entity_id
_entity_poly.type
_entity_poly.pdbx_seq_one_letter_code
_entity_poly.pdbx_strand_id
1 'polypeptide(L)' 'MSIQLAVAPIAWSNSDLPELGGKTSLETCLRESREAGFTGTETGVKYPLDAEILGPLLETHGLKLASGWFSGTLRECSV' A
#
# COMPACT_ATOMS: atom_id res chain seq x y z
N MET A 1 4.12 -7.52 -24.44
CA MET A 1 3.53 -7.37 -23.09
C MET A 1 4.66 -7.18 -22.10
N SER A 2 4.71 -6.05 -21.40
CA SER A 2 5.63 -5.81 -20.29
C SER A 2 4.96 -6.23 -18.98
N ILE A 3 5.71 -6.90 -18.11
CA ILE A 3 5.28 -7.20 -16.75
C ILE A 3 5.26 -5.90 -15.94
N GLN A 4 4.26 -5.72 -15.10
CA GLN A 4 4.19 -4.61 -14.14
C GLN A 4 4.63 -5.10 -12.76
N LEU A 5 5.57 -4.40 -12.16
CA LEU A 5 6.07 -4.71 -10.81
C LEU A 5 5.46 -3.75 -9.80
N ALA A 6 5.06 -4.31 -8.66
CA ALA A 6 4.51 -3.60 -7.51
C ALA A 6 5.29 -3.93 -6.23
N VAL A 7 5.21 -3.06 -5.23
CA VAL A 7 5.85 -3.23 -3.93
C VAL A 7 4.84 -3.03 -2.80
N ALA A 8 4.92 -3.86 -1.77
CA ALA A 8 4.05 -3.73 -0.60
C ALA A 8 4.52 -2.58 0.31
N PRO A 9 3.60 -1.73 0.83
CA PRO A 9 3.96 -0.59 1.68
C PRO A 9 4.58 -1.00 3.03
N ILE A 10 4.53 -2.29 3.41
CA ILE A 10 5.18 -2.83 4.61
C ILE A 10 6.69 -2.60 4.63
N ALA A 11 7.31 -2.40 3.46
CA ALA A 11 8.72 -2.02 3.35
C ALA A 11 9.03 -0.63 3.96
N TRP A 12 8.02 0.25 4.08
CA TRP A 12 8.15 1.60 4.66
C TRP A 12 7.49 1.77 6.02
N SER A 13 6.45 1.00 6.32
CA SER A 13 5.69 1.10 7.55
C SER A 13 5.00 -0.22 7.87
N ASN A 14 5.28 -0.78 9.05
CA ASN A 14 4.62 -1.98 9.52
C ASN A 14 3.36 -1.64 10.33
N SER A 15 2.23 -2.30 10.04
CA SER A 15 0.97 -2.10 10.77
C SER A 15 0.94 -2.82 12.11
N ASP A 16 1.65 -3.94 12.23
CA ASP A 16 1.68 -4.77 13.43
C ASP A 16 2.75 -4.29 14.43
N LEU A 17 3.84 -3.70 13.93
CA LEU A 17 4.95 -3.13 14.69
C LEU A 17 5.17 -1.65 14.32
N PRO A 18 4.39 -0.71 14.88
CA PRO A 18 4.43 0.71 14.50
C PRO A 18 5.79 1.41 14.69
N GLU A 19 6.65 0.89 15.56
CA GLU A 19 8.02 1.37 15.71
C GLU A 19 8.85 1.21 14.43
N LEU A 20 8.48 0.26 13.57
CA LEU A 20 9.09 0.02 12.27
C LEU A 20 8.43 0.91 11.21
N GLY A 21 8.89 2.16 11.12
CA GLY A 21 8.47 3.08 10.07
C GLY A 21 7.11 3.76 10.29
N GLY A 22 6.55 3.72 11.50
CA GLY A 22 5.30 4.40 11.84
C GLY A 22 5.31 5.91 11.57
N LYS A 23 6.47 6.56 11.61
CA LYS A 23 6.63 7.99 11.28
C LYS A 23 6.77 8.27 9.78
N THR A 24 6.97 7.25 8.94
CA THR A 24 7.07 7.41 7.49
C THR A 24 5.70 7.80 6.93
N SER A 25 5.60 8.93 6.23
CA SER A 25 4.33 9.36 5.64
C SER A 25 3.93 8.48 4.46
N LEU A 26 2.63 8.49 4.11
CA LEU A 26 2.14 7.85 2.89
C LEU A 26 2.83 8.42 1.65
N GLU A 27 2.95 9.75 1.57
CA GLU A 27 3.60 10.46 0.47
C GLU A 27 5.04 9.99 0.25
N THR A 28 5.82 9.84 1.33
CA THR A 28 7.20 9.33 1.25
C THR A 28 7.22 7.90 0.71
N CYS A 29 6.34 7.02 1.21
CA CYS A 29 6.23 5.64 0.73
C CYS A 29 5.90 5.58 -0.78
N LEU A 30 4.92 6.36 -1.24
CA LEU A 30 4.51 6.39 -2.65
C LEU A 30 5.61 6.98 -3.55
N ARG A 31 6.22 8.10 -3.15
CA ARG A 31 7.34 8.72 -3.87
C ARG A 31 8.51 7.76 -4.02
N GLU A 32 8.95 7.14 -2.93
CA GLU A 32 10.12 6.25 -2.93
C GLU A 32 9.83 4.93 -3.66
N SER A 33 8.60 4.43 -3.60
CA SER A 33 8.17 3.29 -4.42
C SER A 33 8.36 3.57 -5.91
N ARG A 34 7.99 4.79 -6.35
CA ARG A 34 8.16 5.21 -7.74
C ARG A 34 9.64 5.41 -8.10
N GLU A 35 10.42 6.05 -7.24
CA GLU A 35 11.87 6.25 -7.41
C GLU A 35 12.62 4.92 -7.51
N ALA A 36 12.18 3.89 -6.79
CA ALA A 36 12.73 2.53 -6.86
C ALA A 36 12.35 1.77 -8.16
N GLY A 37 11.53 2.37 -9.03
CA GLY A 37 11.19 1.82 -10.34
C GLY A 37 9.90 0.98 -10.37
N PHE A 38 9.16 0.90 -9.27
CA PHE A 38 7.87 0.22 -9.26
C PHE A 38 6.79 1.03 -9.99
N THR A 39 5.78 0.31 -10.46
CA THR A 39 4.62 0.87 -11.18
C THR A 39 3.31 0.58 -10.46
N GLY A 40 3.37 -0.10 -9.32
CA GLY A 40 2.21 -0.36 -8.48
C GLY A 40 2.58 -0.54 -7.01
N THR A 41 1.53 -0.59 -6.19
CA THR A 41 1.61 -0.80 -4.74
C THR A 41 0.42 -1.64 -4.26
N GLU A 42 0.48 -2.07 -3.02
CA GLU A 42 -0.65 -2.69 -2.31
C GLU A 42 -1.29 -1.68 -1.34
N THR A 43 -2.50 -1.96 -0.85
CA THR A 43 -3.08 -1.17 0.24
C THR A 43 -2.26 -1.31 1.52
N GLY A 44 -2.10 -0.23 2.29
CA GLY A 44 -1.50 -0.26 3.62
C GLY A 44 -2.34 0.50 4.66
N VAL A 45 -1.99 0.38 5.95
CA VAL A 45 -2.75 1.00 7.06
C VAL A 45 -2.90 2.53 6.97
N LYS A 46 -2.00 3.20 6.23
CA LYS A 46 -2.01 4.66 6.01
C LYS A 46 -2.75 5.08 4.74
N TYR A 47 -3.19 4.14 3.90
CA TYR A 47 -3.81 4.43 2.62
C TYR A 47 -5.29 4.79 2.81
N PRO A 48 -5.83 5.78 2.09
CA PRO A 48 -7.27 5.97 1.99
C PRO A 48 -7.94 4.70 1.45
N LEU A 49 -9.07 4.31 2.04
CA LEU A 49 -9.86 3.16 1.57
C LEU A 49 -10.95 3.56 0.57
N ASP A 50 -11.24 4.85 0.45
CA ASP A 50 -12.14 5.36 -0.57
C ASP A 50 -11.45 5.33 -1.94
N ALA A 51 -12.03 4.61 -2.89
CA ALA A 51 -11.50 4.46 -4.24
C ALA A 51 -11.41 5.81 -4.99
N GLU A 52 -12.37 6.72 -4.75
CA GLU A 52 -12.40 8.05 -5.37
C GLU A 52 -11.27 8.96 -4.86
N ILE A 53 -10.65 8.60 -3.73
CA ILE A 53 -9.49 9.31 -3.17
C ILE A 53 -8.20 8.57 -3.53
N LEU A 54 -8.19 7.24 -3.36
CA LEU A 54 -6.99 6.42 -3.55
C LEU A 54 -6.53 6.39 -5.01
N GLY A 55 -7.46 6.23 -5.96
CA GLY A 55 -7.13 6.19 -7.39
C GLY A 55 -6.35 7.42 -7.85
N PRO A 56 -6.91 8.64 -7.69
CA PRO A 56 -6.22 9.88 -8.06
C PRO A 56 -4.89 10.07 -7.32
N LEU A 57 -4.81 9.71 -6.03
CA LEU A 57 -3.57 9.78 -5.29
C LEU A 57 -2.47 8.90 -5.91
N LEU A 58 -2.78 7.64 -6.22
CA LEU A 58 -1.80 6.75 -6.85
C LEU A 58 -1.37 7.24 -8.24
N GLU A 59 -2.31 7.77 -9.02
CA GLU A 59 -2.03 8.36 -10.33
C GLU A 59 -1.06 9.55 -10.24
N THR A 60 -1.20 10.43 -9.24
CA THR A 60 -0.25 11.54 -9.02
C THR A 60 1.17 11.07 -8.74
N HIS A 61 1.34 9.86 -8.21
CA HIS A 61 2.65 9.23 -7.99
C HIS A 61 3.08 8.28 -9.11
N GLY A 62 2.29 8.15 -10.18
CA GLY A 62 2.57 7.23 -11.28
C GLY A 62 2.52 5.76 -10.89
N LEU A 63 1.68 5.43 -9.90
CA LEU A 63 1.47 4.08 -9.38
C LEU A 63 0.05 3.60 -9.66
N LYS A 64 -0.13 2.27 -9.66
CA LYS A 64 -1.45 1.62 -9.71
C LYS A 64 -1.65 0.73 -8.49
N LEU A 65 -2.90 0.51 -8.10
CA LEU A 65 -3.22 -0.50 -7.09
C LEU A 65 -3.08 -1.89 -7.70
N ALA A 66 -2.23 -2.73 -7.12
CA ALA A 66 -2.00 -4.10 -7.56
C ALA A 66 -2.82 -5.12 -6.77
N SER A 67 -2.96 -4.91 -5.45
CA SER A 67 -3.63 -5.82 -4.53
C SER A 67 -3.96 -5.11 -3.21
N GLY A 68 -4.62 -5.82 -2.30
CA GLY A 68 -4.83 -5.35 -0.93
C GLY A 68 -5.08 -6.49 0.05
N TRP A 69 -4.83 -6.23 1.33
CA TRP A 69 -5.04 -7.19 2.40
C TRP A 69 -6.47 -7.13 2.92
N PHE A 70 -7.07 -8.32 3.17
CA PHE A 70 -8.38 -8.45 3.81
C PHE A 70 -8.31 -9.46 4.96
N SER A 71 -8.63 -9.02 6.18
CA SER A 71 -8.71 -9.88 7.36
C SER A 71 -10.07 -10.56 7.42
N GLY A 72 -10.15 -11.84 7.03
CA GLY A 72 -11.41 -12.61 7.02
C GLY A 72 -11.90 -13.14 8.38
N THR A 73 -11.33 -12.68 9.50
CA THR A 73 -11.72 -12.99 10.89
C THR A 73 -12.05 -14.48 11.18
N LEU A 74 -11.40 -15.42 10.48
CA LEU A 74 -11.74 -16.85 10.50
C LEU A 74 -11.71 -17.48 11.89
N ARG A 75 -10.89 -16.95 12.80
CA ARG A 75 -10.82 -17.40 14.21
C ARG A 75 -12.00 -16.92 15.06
N GLU A 76 -12.62 -15.79 14.70
CA GLU A 76 -13.76 -15.22 15.41
C GLU A 76 -15.07 -15.88 14.96
N CYS A 77 -15.13 -16.32 13.70
CA CYS A 77 -16.20 -17.12 13.13
C CYS A 77 -16.03 -18.61 13.48
N SER A 78 -16.03 -18.94 14.78
CA SER A 78 -16.16 -20.33 15.22
C SER A 78 -17.61 -20.77 15.00
N VAL A 79 -17.83 -21.82 14.21
CA VAL A 79 -19.09 -22.59 14.19
C VAL A 79 -19.22 -23.44 15.45
#